data_AF-A0A2E7JSZ7-F1
#
_entry.id   AF-A0A2E7JSZ7-F1
#
_cell.length_a   1.000
_cell.length_b   1.000
_cell.length_c   1.000
_cell.angle_alpha   90.00
_cell.angle_beta   90.00
_cell.angle_gamma   90.00
#
_symmetry.space_group_name_H-M   'P 1'
#
loop_
_entity.id
_entity.type
_entity.pdbx_description
1 polymer ?
#
loop_
_entity_poly.entity_id
_entity_poly.type
_entity_poly.pdbx_seq_one_letter_code
_entity_poly.pdbx_strand_id
1 'polypeptide(L)'
;MDDMRYPSALLPHYAVPRLATHQAMDRDALAQTILNLENGLVEPVVDPALAYALGHHVKPIIDRLAGDGELGLADLESAAARTNSEDMPGRRRRAIKKRHRLDEPMLEIDSLAIEDKARWIFMERFITLDQHEAILGIKFTAEERKAHLKGLDQLLATLFVLPQVAKHLAAANLARLQEIFASSLLIFRNARIADDQPCNLENLRQNYPDYFYKRRKTPNWYEALDFYTEPIASPHWALCDFDLLNCTLRRPERKLLGYARQWSLPAPYVQQKSVLDDIYDRIVSGEALQEHLFEQNCNACTSTRYKPRNRGPLRMVYIVQKERKIAIHGKSGLPHWKTSRRLWPGVYPAVIAKSQLATAGDEQ
;
A
#
# COMPACT_ATOMS: atom_id res chain seq x y z
N MET A 1 78.85 -26.87 -6.49
CA MET A 1 78.02 -27.72 -5.63
C MET A 1 76.91 -26.82 -5.11
N ASP A 2 75.98 -26.49 -6.01
CA ASP A 2 74.70 -27.19 -6.20
C ASP A 2 73.72 -26.70 -5.12
N ASP A 3 72.83 -25.75 -5.41
CA ASP A 3 71.65 -25.81 -6.31
C ASP A 3 70.63 -26.85 -5.82
N MET A 4 69.61 -26.36 -5.12
CA MET A 4 68.26 -26.96 -5.06
C MET A 4 67.23 -25.83 -4.90
N ARG A 5 66.69 -25.43 -6.05
CA ARG A 5 65.41 -24.72 -6.26
C ARG A 5 64.27 -25.74 -6.05
N TYR A 6 62.98 -25.47 -5.81
CA TYR A 6 61.96 -24.42 -6.09
C TYR A 6 60.70 -24.80 -5.22
N PRO A 7 59.50 -24.16 -5.30
CA PRO A 7 59.12 -22.87 -5.86
C PRO A 7 58.20 -21.98 -4.96
N SER A 8 58.10 -20.73 -5.41
CA SER A 8 57.06 -19.73 -5.19
C SER A 8 55.61 -20.27 -5.21
N ALA A 9 54.82 -19.88 -4.22
CA ALA A 9 53.36 -19.76 -4.35
C ALA A 9 52.91 -18.43 -3.73
N LEU A 10 52.48 -17.55 -4.63
CA LEU A 10 51.92 -16.23 -4.39
C LEU A 10 50.67 -16.31 -3.51
N LEU A 11 50.68 -15.62 -2.37
CA LEU A 11 49.45 -15.22 -1.69
C LEU A 11 48.77 -14.13 -2.53
N PRO A 12 47.48 -14.25 -2.88
CA PRO A 12 46.79 -13.16 -3.55
C PRO A 12 46.65 -12.00 -2.57
N HIS A 13 47.35 -10.90 -2.86
CA HIS A 13 47.00 -9.59 -2.33
C HIS A 13 45.50 -9.38 -2.53
N TYR A 14 44.76 -9.21 -1.44
CA TYR A 14 43.42 -8.62 -1.49
C TYR A 14 43.57 -7.23 -2.11
N ALA A 15 43.38 -7.17 -3.42
CA ALA A 15 43.20 -5.93 -4.13
C ALA A 15 41.93 -5.29 -3.55
N VAL A 16 42.13 -4.24 -2.74
CA VAL A 16 41.09 -3.22 -2.55
C VAL A 16 40.66 -2.81 -3.95
N PRO A 17 39.36 -2.91 -4.32
CA PRO A 17 38.92 -2.40 -5.59
C PRO A 17 39.26 -0.92 -5.65
N ARG A 18 40.27 -0.58 -6.47
CA ARG A 18 40.51 0.80 -6.88
C ARG A 18 39.20 1.27 -7.50
N LEU A 19 38.54 2.23 -6.83
CA LEU A 19 37.44 3.00 -7.36
C LEU A 19 37.89 3.57 -8.71
N ALA A 20 37.52 2.87 -9.77
CA ALA A 20 37.74 3.31 -11.13
C ALA A 20 36.85 4.52 -11.36
N THR A 21 37.51 5.66 -11.59
CA THR A 21 37.06 6.84 -12.32
C THR A 21 35.65 7.35 -11.99
N HIS A 22 35.62 8.48 -11.27
CA HIS A 22 34.55 9.47 -11.32
C HIS A 22 34.05 9.69 -12.76
N GLN A 23 33.03 8.95 -13.18
CA GLN A 23 32.06 9.52 -14.11
C GLN A 23 31.34 10.60 -13.31
N ALA A 24 31.49 11.85 -13.73
CA ALA A 24 30.68 12.93 -13.23
C ALA A 24 29.22 12.51 -13.34
N MET A 25 28.61 12.30 -12.17
CA MET A 25 27.21 11.94 -11.99
C MET A 25 26.33 12.82 -12.86
N ASP A 26 25.40 12.19 -13.59
CA ASP A 26 24.36 12.92 -14.29
C ASP A 26 23.42 13.54 -13.25
N ARG A 27 23.68 14.82 -12.93
CA ARG A 27 22.89 15.61 -11.99
C ARG A 27 21.44 15.71 -12.42
N ASP A 28 21.18 15.62 -13.72
CA ASP A 28 19.84 15.69 -14.28
C ASP A 28 19.09 14.37 -14.05
N ALA A 29 19.77 13.22 -14.15
CA ALA A 29 19.21 11.92 -13.77
C ALA A 29 18.86 11.85 -12.27
N LEU A 30 19.69 12.42 -11.40
CA LEU A 30 19.41 12.51 -9.96
C LEU A 30 18.22 13.44 -9.68
N ALA A 31 18.22 14.63 -10.27
CA ALA A 31 17.13 15.61 -10.12
C ALA A 31 15.80 15.06 -10.65
N GLN A 32 15.81 14.42 -11.82
CA GLN A 32 14.64 13.79 -12.41
C GLN A 32 14.13 12.63 -11.56
N THR A 33 15.02 11.84 -10.95
CA THR A 33 14.61 10.76 -10.04
C THR A 33 13.98 11.30 -8.76
N ILE A 34 14.49 12.41 -8.22
CA ILE A 34 13.87 13.11 -7.08
C ILE A 34 12.50 13.66 -7.47
N LEU A 35 12.39 14.34 -8.62
CA LEU A 35 11.12 14.87 -9.14
C LEU A 35 10.11 13.74 -9.41
N ASN A 36 10.56 12.60 -9.96
CA ASN A 36 9.73 11.41 -10.18
C ASN A 36 9.22 10.85 -8.84
N LEU A 37 10.06 10.77 -7.81
CA LEU A 37 9.66 10.36 -6.46
C LEU A 37 8.70 11.37 -5.81
N GLU A 38 8.88 12.67 -6.05
CA GLU A 38 7.99 13.73 -5.57
C GLU A 38 6.61 13.66 -6.24
N ASN A 39 6.59 13.37 -7.55
CA ASN A 39 5.39 13.27 -8.39
C ASN A 39 4.72 11.88 -8.38
N GLY A 40 5.20 10.95 -7.56
CA GLY A 40 4.57 9.62 -7.42
C GLY A 40 4.86 8.66 -8.57
N LEU A 41 5.82 8.96 -9.43
CA LEU A 41 6.32 8.06 -10.47
C LEU A 41 7.28 7.06 -9.84
N VAL A 42 6.77 5.87 -9.50
CA VAL A 42 7.55 4.78 -8.89
C VAL A 42 8.25 3.97 -9.98
N GLU A 43 9.32 4.53 -10.56
CA GLU A 43 10.27 3.71 -11.30
C GLU A 43 11.34 3.17 -10.34
N PRO A 44 11.57 1.85 -10.27
CA PRO A 44 12.64 1.31 -9.46
C PRO A 44 13.98 1.85 -9.99
N VAL A 45 14.72 2.56 -9.13
CA VAL A 45 16.08 2.98 -9.43
C VAL A 45 16.96 1.73 -9.51
N VAL A 46 17.19 1.25 -10.74
CA VAL A 46 17.93 0.00 -11.00
C VAL A 46 19.43 0.20 -10.82
N ASP A 47 19.93 1.42 -11.03
CA ASP A 47 21.34 1.77 -10.88
C ASP A 47 21.75 1.87 -9.39
N PRO A 48 22.64 0.99 -8.90
CA PRO A 48 23.13 1.01 -7.53
C PRO A 48 23.89 2.29 -7.16
N ALA A 49 24.59 2.92 -8.10
CA ALA A 49 25.33 4.16 -7.86
C ALA A 49 24.38 5.35 -7.71
N LEU A 50 23.37 5.44 -8.58
CA LEU A 50 22.30 6.43 -8.48
C LEU A 50 21.48 6.27 -7.19
N ALA A 51 21.13 5.03 -6.83
CA ALA A 51 20.47 4.74 -5.54
C ALA A 51 21.39 5.12 -4.36
N TYR A 52 22.68 4.84 -4.42
CA TYR A 52 23.62 5.24 -3.38
C TYR A 52 23.69 6.76 -3.20
N ALA A 53 23.74 7.51 -4.30
CA ALA A 53 23.80 8.96 -4.30
C ALA A 53 22.47 9.62 -3.85
N LEU A 54 21.32 9.11 -4.31
CA LEU A 54 20.00 9.54 -3.79
C LEU A 54 19.93 9.39 -2.27
N GLY A 55 20.50 8.30 -1.74
CA GLY A 55 20.54 8.03 -0.31
C GLY A 55 21.24 9.12 0.47
N HIS A 56 22.36 9.61 -0.05
CA HIS A 56 23.14 10.66 0.58
C HIS A 56 22.59 12.06 0.35
N HIS A 57 21.99 12.35 -0.81
CA HIS A 57 21.45 13.68 -1.12
C HIS A 57 20.11 13.94 -0.46
N VAL A 58 19.24 12.93 -0.40
CA VAL A 58 17.89 13.09 0.13
C VAL A 58 17.88 12.93 1.66
N LYS A 59 18.86 12.22 2.24
CA LYS A 59 18.96 12.01 3.69
C LYS A 59 19.02 13.30 4.52
N PRO A 60 19.85 14.31 4.22
CA PRO A 60 19.84 15.59 4.95
C PRO A 60 18.50 16.33 4.86
N ILE A 61 17.79 16.22 3.73
CA ILE A 61 16.47 16.81 3.53
C ILE A 61 15.43 16.06 4.36
N ILE A 62 15.47 14.72 4.35
CA ILE A 62 14.61 13.85 5.18
C ILE A 62 14.85 14.12 6.66
N ASP A 63 16.11 14.27 7.07
CA ASP A 63 16.48 14.50 8.47
C ASP A 63 16.01 15.89 8.94
N ARG A 64 16.09 16.93 8.10
CA ARG A 64 15.49 18.26 8.38
C ARG A 64 13.96 18.20 8.45
N LEU A 65 13.30 17.58 7.47
CA LEU A 65 11.83 17.41 7.45
C LEU A 65 11.31 16.53 8.60
N ALA A 66 12.13 15.64 9.14
CA ALA A 66 11.82 14.84 10.31
C ALA A 66 12.09 15.60 11.63
N GLY A 67 13.02 16.55 11.63
CA GLY A 67 13.38 17.40 12.78
C GLY A 67 12.46 18.60 12.98
N ASP A 68 12.00 19.21 11.89
CA ASP A 68 11.08 20.35 11.92
C ASP A 68 9.64 19.84 12.06
N GLY A 69 9.26 19.52 13.30
CA GLY A 69 7.86 19.49 13.69
C GLY A 69 7.27 20.90 13.53
N GLU A 70 6.06 21.00 12.96
CA GLU A 70 5.33 22.26 12.71
C GLU A 70 5.74 23.05 11.46
N LEU A 71 5.22 22.62 10.30
CA LEU A 71 4.75 23.60 9.32
C LEU A 71 3.24 23.48 9.27
N GLY A 72 2.61 24.50 9.84
CA GLY A 72 1.17 24.60 10.05
C GLY A 72 0.38 24.61 8.76
N LEU A 73 -0.91 24.28 8.89
CA LEU A 73 -1.87 24.19 7.80
C LEU A 73 -2.02 25.46 6.94
N ALA A 74 -1.44 26.61 7.33
CA ALA A 74 -1.64 27.90 6.67
C ALA A 74 -0.82 28.09 5.37
N ASP A 75 0.31 27.40 5.18
CA ASP A 75 1.11 27.53 3.95
C ASP A 75 0.60 26.68 2.77
N LEU A 76 -0.50 25.93 2.98
CA LEU A 76 -1.05 24.95 2.02
C LEU A 76 -1.82 25.57 0.85
N GLU A 77 -2.25 26.83 0.95
CA GLU A 77 -3.01 27.51 -0.12
C GLU A 77 -2.10 28.21 -1.14
N SER A 78 -0.90 28.64 -0.74
CA SER A 78 -0.02 29.44 -1.60
C SER A 78 0.80 28.60 -2.61
N ALA A 79 1.16 27.35 -2.25
CA ALA A 79 2.04 26.52 -3.06
C ALA A 79 1.35 25.78 -4.24
N ALA A 80 0.01 25.68 -4.23
CA ALA A 80 -0.75 24.96 -5.26
C ALA A 80 -1.05 25.79 -6.52
N ALA A 81 -0.76 27.09 -6.52
CA ALA A 81 -1.04 27.99 -7.64
C ALA A 81 0.06 28.01 -8.73
N ARG A 82 1.12 27.20 -8.59
CA ARG A 82 2.29 27.25 -9.48
C ARG A 82 2.75 25.85 -9.89
N THR A 83 2.03 25.22 -10.82
CA THR A 83 2.58 24.21 -11.76
C THR A 83 1.47 23.74 -12.71
N ASN A 84 1.22 24.55 -13.73
CA ASN A 84 0.61 24.14 -14.99
C ASN A 84 1.65 24.38 -16.10
N SER A 85 1.56 23.59 -17.18
CA SER A 85 2.41 23.49 -18.39
C SER A 85 3.68 22.66 -18.23
N GLU A 86 4.14 21.84 -19.17
CA GLU A 86 3.66 21.32 -20.46
C GLU A 86 4.62 20.15 -20.81
N ASP A 87 4.13 19.21 -21.63
CA ASP A 87 4.82 18.21 -22.48
C ASP A 87 6.27 17.77 -22.20
N MET A 88 6.48 16.45 -22.09
CA MET A 88 7.57 15.75 -22.78
C MET A 88 7.29 14.23 -22.94
N PRO A 89 7.80 13.59 -24.02
CA PRO A 89 7.35 12.31 -24.56
C PRO A 89 8.20 11.09 -24.14
N GLY A 90 7.68 9.88 -24.42
CA GLY A 90 8.51 8.69 -24.64
C GLY A 90 8.48 7.59 -23.56
N ARG A 91 7.31 7.07 -23.18
CA ARG A 91 7.21 5.84 -22.37
C ARG A 91 7.36 4.58 -23.23
N ARG A 92 8.41 3.80 -22.98
CA ARG A 92 8.52 2.41 -23.47
C ARG A 92 7.45 1.54 -22.81
N ARG A 93 6.45 1.17 -23.59
CA ARG A 93 5.37 0.24 -23.24
C ARG A 93 5.94 -1.12 -22.81
N ARG A 94 5.64 -1.57 -21.59
CA ARG A 94 5.75 -2.99 -21.23
C ARG A 94 4.55 -3.74 -21.84
N ALA A 95 4.81 -4.98 -22.24
CA ALA A 95 3.90 -5.80 -23.03
C ALA A 95 2.53 -5.97 -22.35
N ILE A 96 1.50 -5.42 -22.99
CA ILE A 96 0.10 -5.68 -22.69
C ILE A 96 -0.15 -7.15 -23.06
N LYS A 97 -0.37 -7.99 -22.05
CA LYS A 97 -0.90 -9.34 -22.23
C LYS A 97 -2.25 -9.19 -22.95
N LYS A 98 -2.41 -9.80 -24.12
CA LYS A 98 -3.66 -9.72 -24.93
C LYS A 98 -4.86 -10.09 -24.03
N ARG A 99 -5.73 -9.12 -23.77
CA ARG A 99 -7.02 -9.34 -23.11
C ARG A 99 -7.99 -9.92 -24.12
N HIS A 100 -8.84 -10.85 -23.69
CA HIS A 100 -10.02 -11.27 -24.42
C HIS A 100 -10.90 -10.03 -24.68
N ARG A 101 -11.23 -9.75 -25.95
CA ARG A 101 -12.33 -8.85 -26.29
C ARG A 101 -13.62 -9.61 -25.97
N LEU A 102 -14.37 -9.11 -24.99
CA LEU A 102 -15.77 -9.46 -24.83
C LEU A 102 -16.54 -8.49 -25.72
N ASP A 103 -16.86 -8.93 -26.95
CA ASP A 103 -17.82 -8.28 -27.84
C ASP A 103 -19.24 -8.64 -27.37
N GLU A 104 -19.58 -8.33 -26.11
CA GLU A 104 -20.93 -8.49 -25.58
C GLU A 104 -21.70 -7.14 -25.64
N PRO A 105 -22.99 -7.15 -26.04
CA PRO A 105 -23.80 -5.95 -26.06
C PRO A 105 -23.91 -5.38 -24.65
N MET A 106 -23.56 -4.10 -24.54
CA MET A 106 -23.35 -3.41 -23.29
C MET A 106 -24.68 -3.25 -22.53
N LEU A 107 -24.80 -3.95 -21.40
CA LEU A 107 -25.93 -3.81 -20.47
C LEU A 107 -25.90 -2.41 -19.84
N GLU A 108 -27.06 -1.78 -19.69
CA GLU A 108 -27.20 -0.57 -18.89
C GLU A 108 -26.79 -0.88 -17.45
N ILE A 109 -25.59 -0.46 -17.05
CA ILE A 109 -24.97 -0.74 -15.74
C ILE A 109 -25.94 -0.38 -14.59
N ASP A 110 -26.80 0.61 -14.80
CA ASP A 110 -27.77 1.05 -13.80
C ASP A 110 -28.84 -0.01 -13.45
N SER A 111 -29.17 -0.89 -14.39
CA SER A 111 -30.17 -1.95 -14.23
C SER A 111 -29.64 -3.21 -13.54
N LEU A 112 -28.32 -3.34 -13.41
CA LEU A 112 -27.68 -4.53 -12.84
C LEU A 112 -27.81 -4.58 -11.32
N ALA A 113 -27.77 -5.80 -10.76
CA ALA A 113 -27.59 -5.98 -9.33
C ALA A 113 -26.24 -5.39 -8.88
N ILE A 114 -26.17 -4.94 -7.62
CA ILE A 114 -25.00 -4.18 -7.14
C ILE A 114 -23.67 -4.94 -7.24
N GLU A 115 -23.70 -6.24 -6.98
CA GLU A 115 -22.52 -7.10 -7.10
C GLU A 115 -22.10 -7.27 -8.56
N ASP A 116 -23.04 -7.29 -9.50
CA ASP A 116 -22.73 -7.35 -10.92
C ASP A 116 -22.11 -6.03 -11.39
N LYS A 117 -22.62 -4.87 -10.93
CA LYS A 117 -21.97 -3.57 -11.19
C LYS A 117 -20.52 -3.58 -10.74
N ALA A 118 -20.26 -4.04 -9.51
CA ALA A 118 -18.91 -4.19 -8.99
C ALA A 118 -18.07 -5.16 -9.84
N ARG A 119 -18.61 -6.34 -10.18
CA ARG A 119 -17.92 -7.34 -10.99
C ARG A 119 -17.54 -6.82 -12.37
N TRP A 120 -18.40 -6.05 -13.04
CA TRP A 120 -18.08 -5.48 -14.36
C TRP A 120 -16.92 -4.47 -14.31
N ILE A 121 -16.89 -3.63 -13.27
CA ILE A 121 -15.89 -2.55 -13.13
C ILE A 121 -14.55 -3.07 -12.60
N PHE A 122 -14.58 -3.91 -11.58
CA PHE A 122 -13.39 -4.39 -10.89
C PHE A 122 -12.92 -5.77 -11.37
N MET A 123 -13.75 -6.48 -12.16
CA MET A 123 -13.46 -7.82 -12.68
C MET A 123 -13.10 -8.78 -11.53
N GLU A 124 -12.00 -9.51 -11.66
CA GLU A 124 -11.46 -10.40 -10.64
C GLU A 124 -11.04 -9.65 -9.36
N ARG A 125 -10.88 -8.32 -9.39
CA ARG A 125 -10.51 -7.50 -8.22
C ARG A 125 -11.70 -7.10 -7.34
N PHE A 126 -12.90 -7.63 -7.62
CA PHE A 126 -14.01 -7.61 -6.68
C PHE A 126 -14.09 -8.96 -5.96
N ILE A 127 -13.80 -8.96 -4.66
CA ILE A 127 -13.94 -10.15 -3.83
C ILE A 127 -15.38 -10.17 -3.30
N THR A 128 -16.18 -11.16 -3.73
CA THR A 128 -17.61 -11.25 -3.38
C THR A 128 -17.81 -11.65 -1.92
N LEU A 129 -19.00 -11.44 -1.36
CA LEU A 129 -19.31 -11.91 0.00
C LEU A 129 -19.20 -13.44 0.12
N ASP A 130 -19.50 -14.19 -0.93
CA ASP A 130 -19.33 -15.66 -0.95
C ASP A 130 -17.86 -16.07 -0.84
N GLN A 131 -16.97 -15.36 -1.54
CA GLN A 131 -15.53 -15.57 -1.41
C GLN A 131 -15.07 -15.24 0.01
N HIS A 132 -15.58 -14.15 0.61
CA HIS A 132 -15.25 -13.80 2.00
C HIS A 132 -15.74 -14.88 2.99
N GLU A 133 -16.96 -15.41 2.84
CA GLU A 133 -17.45 -16.51 3.68
C GLU A 133 -16.53 -17.74 3.60
N ALA A 134 -16.13 -18.11 2.38
CA ALA A 134 -15.26 -19.26 2.14
C ALA A 134 -13.86 -19.05 2.73
N ILE A 135 -13.26 -17.88 2.52
CA ILE A 135 -11.93 -17.55 3.02
C ILE A 135 -11.94 -17.50 4.54
N LEU A 136 -12.86 -16.73 5.13
CA LEU A 136 -12.91 -16.48 6.57
C LEU A 136 -13.51 -17.63 7.38
N GLY A 137 -14.13 -18.64 6.74
CA GLY A 137 -14.80 -19.72 7.45
C GLY A 137 -16.02 -19.26 8.23
N ILE A 138 -16.80 -18.32 7.67
CA ILE A 138 -18.01 -17.75 8.29
C ILE A 138 -19.22 -17.92 7.36
N LYS A 139 -20.41 -17.68 7.90
CA LYS A 139 -21.67 -17.65 7.13
C LYS A 139 -22.45 -16.41 7.49
N PHE A 140 -22.78 -15.60 6.48
CA PHE A 140 -23.66 -14.46 6.69
C PHE A 140 -25.12 -14.92 6.67
N THR A 141 -25.90 -14.39 7.60
CA THR A 141 -27.37 -14.44 7.52
C THR A 141 -27.87 -13.62 6.32
N ALA A 142 -29.12 -13.83 5.92
CA ALA A 142 -29.72 -13.07 4.83
C ALA A 142 -29.80 -11.57 5.16
N GLU A 143 -30.06 -11.24 6.42
CA GLU A 143 -30.12 -9.88 6.95
C GLU A 143 -28.74 -9.20 6.93
N GLU A 144 -27.70 -9.89 7.40
CA GLU A 144 -26.32 -9.38 7.35
C GLU A 144 -25.87 -9.16 5.91
N ARG A 145 -26.10 -10.13 5.03
CA ARG A 145 -25.77 -10.01 3.61
C ARG A 145 -26.45 -8.80 2.98
N LYS A 146 -27.75 -8.61 3.24
CA LYS A 146 -28.48 -7.42 2.77
C LYS A 146 -27.87 -6.12 3.31
N ALA A 147 -27.49 -6.08 4.58
CA ALA A 147 -26.84 -4.91 5.18
C ALA A 147 -25.46 -4.64 4.54
N HIS A 148 -24.66 -5.67 4.31
CA HIS A 148 -23.35 -5.56 3.67
C HIS A 148 -23.46 -5.11 2.21
N LEU A 149 -24.44 -5.62 1.45
CA LEU A 149 -24.71 -5.16 0.08
C LEU A 149 -25.17 -3.70 0.03
N LYS A 150 -25.93 -3.24 1.02
CA LYS A 150 -26.24 -1.81 1.16
C LYS A 150 -24.97 -0.97 1.41
N GLY A 151 -24.02 -1.51 2.18
CA GLY A 151 -22.71 -0.88 2.36
C GLY A 151 -21.89 -0.81 1.07
N LEU A 152 -21.95 -1.83 0.23
CA LEU A 152 -21.32 -1.85 -1.10
C LEU A 152 -21.93 -0.77 -1.99
N ASP A 153 -23.27 -0.68 -2.02
CA ASP A 153 -24.00 0.32 -2.79
C ASP A 153 -23.61 1.75 -2.41
N GLN A 154 -23.49 2.04 -1.11
CA GLN A 154 -23.05 3.35 -0.63
C GLN A 154 -21.62 3.69 -1.05
N LEU A 155 -20.70 2.71 -1.03
CA LEU A 155 -19.34 2.91 -1.49
C LEU A 155 -19.31 3.15 -3.01
N LEU A 156 -20.02 2.34 -3.80
CA LEU A 156 -20.09 2.54 -5.26
C LEU A 156 -20.73 3.88 -5.61
N ALA A 157 -21.80 4.29 -4.93
CA ALA A 157 -22.41 5.60 -5.12
C ALA A 157 -21.40 6.74 -4.87
N THR A 158 -20.56 6.61 -3.84
CA THR A 158 -19.47 7.56 -3.57
C THR A 158 -18.45 7.60 -4.71
N LEU A 159 -18.09 6.44 -5.27
CA LEU A 159 -17.13 6.36 -6.36
C LEU A 159 -17.70 6.84 -7.71
N PHE A 160 -18.99 6.60 -7.95
CA PHE A 160 -19.63 6.88 -9.24
C PHE A 160 -19.95 8.35 -9.45
N VAL A 161 -20.06 9.13 -8.37
CA VAL A 161 -20.17 10.59 -8.46
C VAL A 161 -18.84 11.30 -8.73
N LEU A 162 -17.71 10.59 -8.70
CA LEU A 162 -16.41 11.21 -8.95
C LEU A 162 -16.32 11.67 -10.40
N PRO A 163 -15.81 12.89 -10.69
CA PRO A 163 -15.90 13.48 -12.02
C PRO A 163 -15.36 12.60 -13.15
N GLN A 164 -14.21 11.96 -12.92
CA GLN A 164 -13.59 11.05 -13.89
C GLN A 164 -14.41 9.77 -14.10
N VAL A 165 -15.03 9.24 -13.04
CA VAL A 165 -15.83 8.02 -13.09
C VAL A 165 -17.20 8.30 -13.73
N ALA A 166 -17.90 9.34 -13.27
CA ALA A 166 -19.18 9.79 -13.79
C ALA A 166 -19.13 10.05 -15.29
N LYS A 167 -18.07 10.71 -15.77
CA LYS A 167 -17.84 10.96 -17.21
C LYS A 167 -17.80 9.67 -18.02
N HIS A 168 -17.11 8.64 -17.52
CA HIS A 168 -16.98 7.36 -18.22
C HIS A 168 -18.21 6.47 -18.06
N LEU A 169 -18.94 6.57 -16.94
CA LEU A 169 -20.24 5.92 -16.77
C LEU A 169 -21.28 6.47 -17.77
N ALA A 170 -21.39 7.80 -17.89
CA ALA A 170 -22.32 8.44 -18.83
C ALA A 170 -22.02 8.12 -20.30
N ALA A 171 -20.74 7.93 -20.64
CA ALA A 171 -20.29 7.48 -21.96
C ALA A 171 -20.33 5.95 -22.11
N ALA A 172 -20.79 5.23 -21.08
CA ALA A 172 -20.75 3.78 -20.96
C ALA A 172 -19.40 3.16 -21.38
N ASN A 173 -18.30 3.83 -21.02
CA ASN A 173 -16.95 3.42 -21.38
C ASN A 173 -16.37 2.50 -20.31
N LEU A 174 -16.84 1.25 -20.32
CA LEU A 174 -16.42 0.23 -19.35
C LEU A 174 -14.90 0.02 -19.33
N ALA A 175 -14.25 -0.01 -20.50
CA ALA A 175 -12.81 -0.23 -20.59
C ALA A 175 -12.01 0.86 -19.84
N ARG A 176 -12.46 2.12 -19.90
CA ARG A 176 -11.84 3.21 -19.14
C ARG A 176 -12.13 3.14 -17.65
N LEU A 177 -13.33 2.71 -17.26
CA LEU A 177 -13.65 2.47 -15.85
C LEU A 177 -12.74 1.38 -15.26
N GLN A 178 -12.57 0.27 -15.97
CA GLN A 178 -11.65 -0.80 -15.59
C GLN A 178 -10.19 -0.33 -15.54
N GLU A 179 -9.79 0.63 -16.37
CA GLU A 179 -8.45 1.22 -16.34
C GLU A 179 -8.26 2.12 -15.12
N ILE A 180 -9.25 2.94 -14.75
CA ILE A 180 -9.22 3.79 -13.55
C ILE A 180 -9.02 2.96 -12.29
N PHE A 181 -9.69 1.81 -12.20
CA PHE A 181 -9.63 0.94 -11.02
C PHE A 181 -8.64 -0.23 -11.18
N ALA A 182 -7.75 -0.19 -12.17
CA ALA A 182 -6.85 -1.31 -12.47
C ALA A 182 -5.88 -1.64 -11.31
N SER A 183 -5.52 -0.64 -10.50
CA SER A 183 -4.69 -0.79 -9.31
C SER A 183 -5.50 -0.86 -7.99
N SER A 184 -6.81 -1.07 -8.09
CA SER A 184 -7.69 -1.12 -6.93
C SER A 184 -8.25 -2.53 -6.69
N LEU A 185 -8.47 -2.84 -5.42
CA LEU A 185 -9.11 -4.05 -4.92
C LEU A 185 -10.34 -3.63 -4.12
N LEU A 186 -11.50 -4.19 -4.46
CA LEU A 186 -12.73 -3.99 -3.70
C LEU A 186 -12.94 -5.17 -2.75
N ILE A 187 -12.85 -4.90 -1.46
CA ILE A 187 -12.80 -5.90 -0.39
C ILE A 187 -13.75 -5.56 0.74
N PHE A 188 -14.33 -6.59 1.36
CA PHE A 188 -15.17 -6.47 2.55
C PHE A 188 -14.37 -6.87 3.79
N ARG A 189 -14.24 -5.97 4.75
CA ARG A 189 -13.59 -6.23 6.02
C ARG A 189 -14.64 -6.66 7.03
N ASN A 190 -14.47 -7.85 7.59
CA ASN A 190 -15.40 -8.39 8.58
C ASN A 190 -14.79 -8.39 9.99
N ALA A 191 -15.63 -8.17 11.00
CA ALA A 191 -15.21 -8.20 12.39
C ALA A 191 -14.98 -9.61 12.95
N ARG A 192 -15.30 -10.66 12.16
CA ARG A 192 -15.31 -12.06 12.59
C ARG A 192 -14.61 -12.99 11.60
N ILE A 193 -14.05 -14.06 12.12
CA ILE A 193 -13.34 -15.14 11.41
C ILE A 193 -13.66 -16.47 12.10
N ALA A 194 -13.60 -17.60 11.40
CA ALA A 194 -13.61 -18.99 11.88
C ALA A 194 -14.36 -19.25 13.20
N ASP A 195 -15.51 -19.92 13.12
CA ASP A 195 -16.37 -20.19 14.28
C ASP A 195 -16.76 -18.92 15.06
N ASP A 196 -16.96 -17.83 14.33
CA ASP A 196 -17.40 -16.53 14.87
C ASP A 196 -16.44 -15.85 15.86
N GLN A 197 -15.17 -16.23 15.83
CA GLN A 197 -14.11 -15.57 16.60
C GLN A 197 -13.89 -14.12 16.13
N PRO A 198 -13.44 -13.22 17.03
CA PRO A 198 -13.09 -11.85 16.65
C PRO A 198 -11.95 -11.83 15.61
N CYS A 199 -12.11 -11.10 14.53
CA CYS A 199 -11.08 -10.94 13.51
C CYS A 199 -10.03 -9.93 13.98
N ASN A 200 -9.01 -10.44 14.66
CA ASN A 200 -7.83 -9.71 15.14
C ASN A 200 -6.52 -10.36 14.63
N LEU A 201 -5.35 -9.78 14.94
CA LEU A 201 -4.08 -10.31 14.45
C LEU A 201 -3.75 -11.69 15.03
N GLU A 202 -4.17 -11.98 16.25
CA GLU A 202 -3.98 -13.28 16.87
C GLU A 202 -4.71 -14.38 16.11
N ASN A 203 -6.01 -14.18 15.86
CA ASN A 203 -6.85 -15.16 15.18
C ASN A 203 -6.53 -15.26 13.68
N LEU A 204 -6.16 -14.16 13.01
CA LEU A 204 -5.64 -14.22 11.64
C LEU A 204 -4.37 -15.09 11.56
N ARG A 205 -3.49 -15.00 12.55
CA ARG A 205 -2.26 -15.79 12.56
C ARG A 205 -2.49 -17.27 12.84
N GLN A 206 -3.50 -17.59 13.64
CA GLN A 206 -3.88 -18.97 13.92
C GLN A 206 -4.55 -19.63 12.71
N ASN A 207 -5.45 -18.90 12.03
CA ASN A 207 -6.20 -19.42 10.89
C ASN A 207 -5.40 -19.41 9.57
N TYR A 208 -4.44 -18.50 9.43
CA TYR A 208 -3.60 -18.39 8.22
C TYR A 208 -2.09 -18.45 8.53
N PRO A 209 -1.59 -19.54 9.14
CA PRO A 209 -0.20 -19.64 9.58
C PRO A 209 0.81 -19.49 8.42
N ASP A 210 0.40 -19.83 7.21
CA ASP A 210 1.23 -19.75 6.00
C ASP A 210 1.53 -18.32 5.53
N TYR A 211 0.79 -17.32 6.01
CA TYR A 211 1.13 -15.91 5.74
C TYR A 211 2.15 -15.35 6.73
N PHE A 212 2.45 -16.05 7.82
CA PHE A 212 3.33 -15.52 8.86
C PHE A 212 4.62 -16.30 8.98
N TYR A 213 5.67 -15.62 9.44
CA TYR A 213 6.88 -16.30 9.92
C TYR A 213 6.55 -17.13 11.16
N LYS A 214 7.23 -18.28 11.30
CA LYS A 214 7.10 -19.15 12.47
C LYS A 214 7.27 -18.34 13.76
N ARG A 215 6.34 -18.54 14.70
CA ARG A 215 6.38 -17.86 16.01
C ARG A 215 7.66 -18.27 16.72
N ARG A 216 8.35 -17.29 17.31
CA ARG A 216 9.53 -17.54 18.12
C ARG A 216 9.10 -18.13 19.46
N LYS A 217 10.00 -18.87 20.13
CA LYS A 217 9.75 -19.39 21.49
C LYS A 217 9.39 -18.27 22.47
N THR A 218 10.06 -17.14 22.34
CA THR A 218 9.70 -15.90 23.05
C THR A 218 8.81 -15.07 22.13
N PRO A 219 7.56 -14.76 22.55
CA PRO A 219 6.66 -13.95 21.74
C PRO A 219 7.26 -12.57 21.47
N ASN A 220 6.92 -11.97 20.34
CA ASN A 220 7.35 -10.61 20.08
C ASN A 220 6.67 -9.67 21.08
N TRP A 221 7.40 -8.65 21.54
CA TRP A 221 6.91 -7.73 22.56
C TRP A 221 5.62 -6.99 22.16
N TYR A 222 5.33 -6.84 20.86
CA TYR A 222 4.09 -6.21 20.37
C TYR A 222 2.86 -7.11 20.45
N GLU A 223 3.04 -8.42 20.64
CA GLU A 223 1.94 -9.37 20.77
C GLU A 223 1.17 -9.16 22.09
N ALA A 224 1.69 -8.35 23.00
CA ALA A 224 1.05 -7.95 24.26
C ALA A 224 0.39 -6.55 24.19
N LEU A 225 0.25 -5.96 23.00
CA LEU A 225 -0.39 -4.65 22.82
C LEU A 225 -1.82 -4.81 22.31
N ASP A 226 -2.69 -3.87 22.69
CA ASP A 226 -4.13 -3.91 22.42
C ASP A 226 -4.46 -4.12 20.94
N PHE A 227 -3.75 -3.43 20.04
CA PHE A 227 -3.97 -3.55 18.59
C PHE A 227 -3.82 -4.99 18.05
N TYR A 228 -3.14 -5.88 18.78
CA TYR A 228 -2.93 -7.26 18.38
C TYR A 228 -4.18 -8.13 18.62
N THR A 229 -4.97 -7.77 19.63
CA THR A 229 -6.17 -8.52 20.06
C THR A 229 -7.48 -7.78 19.76
N GLU A 230 -7.43 -6.47 19.50
CA GLU A 230 -8.58 -5.68 19.06
C GLU A 230 -9.08 -6.16 17.68
N PRO A 231 -10.40 -6.41 17.54
CA PRO A 231 -10.97 -6.79 16.26
C PRO A 231 -11.17 -5.59 15.33
N ILE A 232 -11.48 -5.86 14.06
CA ILE A 232 -12.01 -4.85 13.15
C ILE A 232 -13.31 -4.30 13.76
N ALA A 233 -13.36 -2.99 14.05
CA ALA A 233 -14.41 -2.38 14.86
C ALA A 233 -15.82 -2.55 14.27
N SER A 234 -15.98 -2.40 12.96
CA SER A 234 -17.26 -2.60 12.29
C SER A 234 -17.07 -3.21 10.89
N PRO A 235 -17.94 -4.13 10.44
CA PRO A 235 -17.85 -4.67 9.10
C PRO A 235 -18.14 -3.59 8.03
N HIS A 236 -17.26 -3.44 7.04
CA HIS A 236 -17.38 -2.40 6.03
C HIS A 236 -16.70 -2.77 4.71
N TRP A 237 -17.11 -2.10 3.63
CA TRP A 237 -16.42 -2.20 2.34
C TRP A 237 -15.30 -1.17 2.25
N ALA A 238 -14.20 -1.56 1.63
CA ALA A 238 -13.09 -0.67 1.34
C ALA A 238 -12.61 -0.86 -0.10
N LEU A 239 -12.37 0.25 -0.79
CA LEU A 239 -11.60 0.25 -2.03
C LEU A 239 -10.13 0.45 -1.66
N CYS A 240 -9.33 -0.59 -1.82
CA CYS A 240 -7.93 -0.62 -1.47
C CYS A 240 -7.05 -0.44 -2.70
N ASP A 241 -6.27 0.62 -2.75
CA ASP A 241 -5.27 0.79 -3.79
C ASP A 241 -4.01 0.00 -3.41
N PHE A 242 -3.42 -0.71 -4.37
CA PHE A 242 -2.14 -1.38 -4.21
C PHE A 242 -0.99 -0.64 -4.92
N ASP A 243 -1.24 0.54 -5.48
CA ASP A 243 -0.18 1.49 -5.79
C ASP A 243 0.29 2.20 -4.51
N LEU A 244 1.58 2.02 -4.22
CA LEU A 244 2.18 2.54 -3.00
C LEU A 244 2.38 4.06 -3.07
N LEU A 245 1.83 4.80 -2.11
CA LEU A 245 2.15 6.22 -1.94
C LEU A 245 3.48 6.38 -1.19
N ASN A 246 4.54 6.72 -1.94
CA ASN A 246 5.88 6.87 -1.39
C ASN A 246 5.93 7.97 -0.30
N CYS A 247 6.35 7.60 0.91
CA CYS A 247 6.44 8.46 2.09
C CYS A 247 7.89 8.80 2.49
N THR A 248 8.83 8.72 1.55
CA THR A 248 10.26 9.00 1.82
C THR A 248 10.47 10.44 2.24
N LEU A 249 9.81 11.36 1.53
CA LEU A 249 9.97 12.81 1.71
C LEU A 249 8.80 13.47 2.46
N ARG A 250 7.66 12.81 2.54
CA ARG A 250 6.43 13.38 3.09
C ARG A 250 5.76 12.37 3.99
N ARG A 251 5.12 12.87 5.06
CA ARG A 251 4.38 12.01 5.99
C ARG A 251 3.14 11.41 5.31
N PRO A 252 2.67 10.22 5.75
CA PRO A 252 1.51 9.55 5.19
C PRO A 252 0.29 10.47 5.07
N GLU A 253 0.03 11.30 6.08
CA GLU A 253 -1.12 12.21 6.12
C GLU A 253 -1.11 13.18 4.92
N ARG A 254 0.06 13.71 4.54
CA ARG A 254 0.20 14.61 3.38
C ARG A 254 0.05 13.88 2.05
N LYS A 255 0.50 12.63 1.98
CA LYS A 255 0.36 11.79 0.77
C LYS A 255 -1.08 11.38 0.54
N LEU A 256 -1.80 11.00 1.60
CA LEU A 256 -3.22 10.65 1.55
C LEU A 256 -4.10 11.87 1.21
N LEU A 257 -3.79 13.06 1.74
CA LEU A 257 -4.48 14.28 1.33
C LEU A 257 -4.29 14.59 -0.16
N GLY A 258 -3.08 14.38 -0.69
CA GLY A 258 -2.81 14.51 -2.12
C GLY A 258 -3.60 13.50 -2.96
N TYR A 259 -3.65 12.24 -2.52
CA TYR A 259 -4.45 11.18 -3.14
C TYR A 259 -5.94 11.54 -3.17
N ALA A 260 -6.49 11.98 -2.03
CA ALA A 260 -7.89 12.39 -1.93
C ALA A 260 -8.21 13.52 -2.93
N ARG A 261 -7.35 14.55 -3.02
CA ARG A 261 -7.51 15.65 -3.99
C ARG A 261 -7.48 15.14 -5.44
N GLN A 262 -6.52 14.27 -5.77
CA GLN A 262 -6.41 13.69 -7.11
C GLN A 262 -7.67 12.93 -7.52
N TRP A 263 -8.28 12.21 -6.58
CA TRP A 263 -9.53 11.49 -6.79
C TRP A 263 -10.79 12.37 -6.67
N SER A 264 -10.64 13.66 -6.36
CA SER A 264 -11.76 14.57 -6.03
C SER A 264 -12.61 14.06 -4.85
N LEU A 265 -11.99 13.36 -3.91
CA LEU A 265 -12.59 12.85 -2.69
C LEU A 265 -12.35 13.81 -1.52
N PRO A 266 -13.33 13.99 -0.61
CA PRO A 266 -13.08 14.65 0.67
C PRO A 266 -12.07 13.82 1.50
N ALA A 267 -11.14 14.49 2.17
CA ALA A 267 -10.06 13.84 2.92
C ALA A 267 -10.51 12.73 3.89
N PRO A 268 -11.65 12.84 4.63
CA PRO A 268 -12.08 11.79 5.54
C PRO A 268 -12.38 10.43 4.88
N TYR A 269 -12.67 10.39 3.57
CA TYR A 269 -12.95 9.15 2.85
C TYR A 269 -11.68 8.33 2.58
N VAL A 270 -10.50 8.96 2.63
CA VAL A 270 -9.22 8.31 2.34
C VAL A 270 -8.48 8.08 3.66
N GLN A 271 -8.22 6.81 3.98
CA GLN A 271 -7.62 6.42 5.24
C GLN A 271 -6.28 5.75 5.06
N GLN A 272 -5.41 5.94 6.07
CA GLN A 272 -4.29 5.07 6.30
C GLN A 272 -4.79 3.80 6.99
N LYS A 273 -4.49 2.63 6.42
CA LYS A 273 -4.85 1.34 7.00
C LYS A 273 -4.23 1.16 8.39
N SER A 274 -4.98 0.55 9.30
CA SER A 274 -4.39 -0.02 10.52
C SER A 274 -3.50 -1.23 10.16
N VAL A 275 -2.71 -1.71 11.11
CA VAL A 275 -1.95 -2.95 10.93
C VAL A 275 -2.86 -4.16 10.70
N LEU A 276 -4.02 -4.18 11.35
CA LEU A 276 -5.01 -5.24 11.19
C LEU A 276 -5.60 -5.22 9.77
N ASP A 277 -6.04 -4.04 9.32
CA ASP A 277 -6.60 -3.86 7.98
C ASP A 277 -5.61 -4.28 6.88
N ASP A 278 -4.37 -3.83 6.97
CA ASP A 278 -3.36 -4.11 5.93
C ASP A 278 -2.99 -5.61 5.87
N ILE A 279 -2.91 -6.29 7.03
CA ILE A 279 -2.69 -7.73 7.09
C ILE A 279 -3.91 -8.51 6.60
N TYR A 280 -5.12 -8.11 7.01
CA TYR A 280 -6.36 -8.70 6.55
C TYR A 280 -6.46 -8.62 5.02
N ASP A 281 -6.23 -7.43 4.44
CA ASP A 281 -6.31 -7.21 3.00
C ASP A 281 -5.30 -8.09 2.24
N ARG A 282 -4.08 -8.28 2.76
CA ARG A 282 -3.07 -9.17 2.17
C ARG A 282 -3.48 -10.63 2.16
N ILE A 283 -4.06 -11.11 3.26
CA ILE A 283 -4.50 -12.49 3.40
C ILE A 283 -5.68 -12.74 2.46
N VAL A 284 -6.73 -11.92 2.56
CA VAL A 284 -7.97 -12.12 1.79
C VAL A 284 -7.71 -11.97 0.29
N SER A 285 -6.89 -11.00 -0.13
CA SER A 285 -6.49 -10.89 -1.54
C SER A 285 -5.61 -12.06 -1.99
N GLY A 286 -4.69 -12.52 -1.15
CA GLY A 286 -3.85 -13.69 -1.42
C GLY A 286 -4.67 -14.96 -1.62
N GLU A 287 -5.66 -15.20 -0.77
CA GLU A 287 -6.55 -16.36 -0.86
C GLU A 287 -7.51 -16.26 -2.05
N ALA A 288 -8.16 -15.10 -2.25
CA ALA A 288 -9.15 -14.93 -3.30
C ALA A 288 -8.53 -14.95 -4.71
N LEU A 289 -7.36 -14.31 -4.87
CA LEU A 289 -6.77 -14.02 -6.18
C LEU A 289 -5.57 -14.91 -6.49
N GLN A 290 -5.05 -15.64 -5.50
CA GLN A 290 -3.80 -16.40 -5.61
C GLN A 290 -2.61 -15.52 -6.03
N GLU A 291 -2.70 -14.22 -5.73
CA GLU A 291 -1.74 -13.17 -6.08
C GLU A 291 -1.37 -12.34 -4.84
N HIS A 292 -0.12 -11.90 -4.77
CA HIS A 292 0.40 -11.11 -3.65
C HIS A 292 0.47 -9.63 -4.04
N LEU A 293 -0.69 -9.00 -4.24
CA LEU A 293 -0.80 -7.63 -4.79
C LEU A 293 0.03 -6.58 -4.04
N PHE A 294 0.15 -6.75 -2.72
CA PHE A 294 0.87 -5.84 -1.84
C PHE A 294 2.33 -6.27 -1.57
N GLU A 295 2.81 -7.37 -2.18
CA GLU A 295 4.20 -7.80 -2.09
C GLU A 295 5.08 -6.94 -3.01
N GLN A 296 5.51 -5.80 -2.49
CA GLN A 296 6.40 -4.85 -3.16
C GLN A 296 7.62 -4.57 -2.29
N ASN A 297 8.66 -3.95 -2.87
CA ASN A 297 9.86 -3.51 -2.14
C ASN A 297 9.56 -2.29 -1.23
N CYS A 298 8.68 -2.45 -0.25
CA CYS A 298 8.21 -1.38 0.62
C CYS A 298 8.09 -1.77 2.10
N ASN A 299 8.09 -0.74 2.96
CA ASN A 299 7.57 -0.79 4.32
C ASN A 299 6.20 -0.10 4.29
N ALA A 300 5.12 -0.87 4.41
CA ALA A 300 3.76 -0.34 4.48
C ALA A 300 3.55 0.29 5.86
N CYS A 301 3.60 1.61 5.91
CA CYS A 301 3.31 2.42 7.08
C CYS A 301 1.82 2.33 7.41
N THR A 302 1.49 2.02 8.66
CA THR A 302 0.11 1.91 9.15
C THR A 302 -0.24 3.07 10.09
N SER A 303 -1.52 3.33 10.30
CA SER A 303 -2.00 4.32 11.25
C SER A 303 -1.76 3.88 12.70
N THR A 304 -1.54 2.58 12.90
CA THR A 304 -1.27 1.97 14.20
C THR A 304 0.02 2.50 14.81
N ARG A 305 -0.11 3.07 16.00
CA ARG A 305 0.99 3.59 16.81
C ARG A 305 0.93 2.99 18.21
N TYR A 306 2.08 2.79 18.84
CA TYR A 306 2.15 2.15 20.15
C TYR A 306 3.33 2.68 21.00
N LYS A 307 3.27 2.50 22.32
CA LYS A 307 4.38 2.83 23.22
C LYS A 307 5.04 1.54 23.72
N PRO A 308 6.34 1.33 23.51
CA PRO A 308 7.01 0.16 24.08
C PRO A 308 7.02 0.27 25.62
N ARG A 309 6.53 -0.78 26.30
CA ARG A 309 6.48 -0.90 27.77
C ARG A 309 5.77 0.27 28.49
N ASN A 310 4.79 0.91 27.84
CA ASN A 310 4.00 2.05 28.37
C ASN A 310 4.81 3.28 28.86
N ARG A 311 6.13 3.33 28.62
CA ARG A 311 7.02 4.39 29.11
C ARG A 311 7.96 4.97 28.04
N GLY A 312 7.90 4.46 26.81
CA GLY A 312 8.75 4.90 25.70
C GLY A 312 8.05 5.83 24.71
N PRO A 313 8.80 6.39 23.74
CA PRO A 313 8.25 7.22 22.68
C PRO A 313 7.26 6.41 21.82
N LEU A 314 6.24 7.08 21.31
CA LEU A 314 5.26 6.49 20.40
C LEU A 314 5.96 6.04 19.11
N ARG A 315 5.75 4.79 18.72
CA ARG A 315 6.32 4.15 17.52
C ARG A 315 5.22 3.84 16.53
N MET A 316 5.52 3.99 15.24
CA MET A 316 4.64 3.59 14.15
C MET A 316 4.89 2.12 13.80
N VAL A 317 3.83 1.40 13.45
CA VAL A 317 3.90 0.02 12.96
C VAL A 317 4.03 0.02 11.44
N TYR A 318 4.87 -0.87 10.92
CA TYR A 318 5.02 -1.13 9.50
C TYR A 318 5.01 -2.61 9.18
N ILE A 319 4.44 -2.92 8.03
CA ILE A 319 4.32 -4.27 7.50
C ILE A 319 5.25 -4.42 6.29
N VAL A 320 5.89 -5.57 6.20
CA VAL A 320 6.65 -5.98 5.02
C VAL A 320 6.16 -7.37 4.63
N GLN A 321 5.83 -7.56 3.36
CA GLN A 321 5.55 -8.88 2.80
C GLN A 321 6.67 -9.26 1.85
N LYS A 322 7.17 -10.48 1.99
CA LYS A 322 8.14 -11.08 1.07
C LYS A 322 7.93 -12.59 1.04
N GLU A 323 7.94 -13.17 -0.14
CA GLU A 323 7.70 -14.59 -0.38
C GLU A 323 6.42 -15.05 0.33
N ARG A 324 5.32 -14.29 0.18
CA ARG A 324 4.04 -14.53 0.86
C ARG A 324 4.05 -14.40 2.39
N LYS A 325 5.21 -14.10 3.00
CA LYS A 325 5.37 -13.98 4.45
C LYS A 325 5.33 -12.53 4.90
N ILE A 326 4.44 -12.27 5.84
CA ILE A 326 4.20 -10.98 6.47
C ILE A 326 5.05 -10.85 7.73
N ALA A 327 5.84 -9.78 7.80
CA ALA A 327 6.58 -9.36 8.97
C ALA A 327 5.99 -8.05 9.53
N ILE A 328 5.79 -8.03 10.85
CA ILE A 328 5.37 -6.84 11.59
C ILE A 328 6.58 -6.26 12.30
N HIS A 329 6.75 -4.96 12.16
CA HIS A 329 7.84 -4.22 12.75
C HIS A 329 7.33 -2.91 13.34
N GLY A 330 8.11 -2.33 14.26
CA GLY A 330 7.78 -1.01 14.81
C GLY A 330 9.01 -0.18 15.15
N LYS A 331 8.91 1.13 14.90
CA LYS A 331 10.02 2.08 14.90
C LYS A 331 9.50 3.47 15.21
N SER A 332 10.35 4.29 15.83
CA SER A 332 10.07 5.70 16.04
C SER A 332 10.17 6.43 14.70
N GLY A 333 9.13 7.19 14.35
CA GLY A 333 9.05 7.93 13.09
C GLY A 333 8.98 7.04 11.84
N LEU A 334 9.08 7.67 10.67
CA LEU A 334 9.08 6.95 9.39
C LEU A 334 10.36 6.14 9.23
N PRO A 335 10.30 4.93 8.68
CA PRO A 335 11.50 4.16 8.43
C PRO A 335 12.36 4.89 7.39
N HIS A 336 13.46 5.48 7.84
CA HIS A 336 14.48 5.99 6.93
C HIS A 336 14.87 4.92 5.91
N TRP A 337 14.84 5.31 4.64
CA TRP A 337 15.45 4.52 3.59
C TRP A 337 16.94 4.35 3.88
N LYS A 338 17.44 3.12 3.70
CA LYS A 338 18.86 2.82 3.80
C LYS A 338 19.25 2.15 2.49
N THR A 339 20.38 2.53 1.92
CA THR A 339 20.95 1.86 0.74
C THR A 339 21.13 0.35 0.94
N SER A 340 21.39 -0.10 2.17
CA SER A 340 21.44 -1.52 2.55
C SER A 340 20.08 -2.21 2.76
N ARG A 341 18.99 -1.44 2.91
CA ARG A 341 17.61 -1.96 3.02
C ARG A 341 16.76 -1.39 1.91
N ARG A 342 16.56 -2.20 0.86
CA ARG A 342 15.87 -1.85 -0.40
C ARG A 342 14.36 -1.55 -0.27
N LEU A 343 13.84 -1.30 0.93
CA LEU A 343 12.41 -1.12 1.18
C LEU A 343 12.06 0.36 1.35
N TRP A 344 11.19 0.86 0.48
CA TRP A 344 10.70 2.25 0.52
C TRP A 344 9.62 2.42 1.59
N PRO A 345 9.66 3.45 2.44
CA PRO A 345 8.49 3.78 3.26
C PRO A 345 7.34 4.22 2.36
N GLY A 346 6.15 3.70 2.59
CA GLY A 346 4.96 4.14 1.87
C GLY A 346 3.67 3.71 2.55
N VAL A 347 2.55 4.19 2.03
CA VAL A 347 1.22 3.84 2.54
C VAL A 347 0.35 3.37 1.38
N TYR A 348 -0.47 2.36 1.62
CA TYR A 348 -1.52 1.93 0.73
C TYR A 348 -2.83 2.62 1.14
N PRO A 349 -3.40 3.51 0.31
CA PRO A 349 -4.63 4.20 0.66
C PRO A 349 -5.81 3.22 0.63
N ALA A 350 -6.77 3.45 1.53
CA ALA A 350 -8.07 2.80 1.50
C ALA A 350 -9.15 3.88 1.41
N VAL A 351 -10.12 3.70 0.51
CA VAL A 351 -11.31 4.55 0.41
C VAL A 351 -12.50 3.84 1.05
N ILE A 352 -13.17 4.52 1.97
CA ILE A 352 -14.32 4.00 2.73
C ILE A 352 -15.45 5.05 2.66
N ALA A 353 -16.71 4.60 2.59
CA ALA A 353 -17.84 5.52 2.55
C ALA A 353 -18.04 6.21 3.91
N LYS A 354 -18.42 7.49 3.93
CA LYS A 354 -18.61 8.25 5.19
C LYS A 354 -19.62 7.62 6.15
N SER A 355 -20.69 7.01 5.63
CA SER A 355 -21.68 6.28 6.44
C SER A 355 -21.08 5.12 7.23
N GLN A 356 -19.97 4.57 6.76
CA GLN A 356 -19.24 3.46 7.40
C GLN A 356 -18.17 3.99 8.38
N LEU A 357 -17.90 5.29 8.39
CA LEU A 357 -16.97 5.93 9.33
C LEU A 357 -17.66 6.37 10.63
N ALA A 358 -18.95 6.72 10.56
CA ALA A 358 -19.72 7.23 11.69
C ALA A 358 -20.00 6.17 12.78
N THR A 359 -19.94 4.88 12.45
CA THR A 359 -20.11 3.77 13.41
C THR A 359 -18.89 3.53 14.30
N ALA A 360 -17.79 4.27 14.12
CA ALA A 360 -16.57 4.11 14.91
C ALA A 360 -16.33 5.23 15.96
N GLY A 361 -17.23 6.21 16.08
CA GLY A 361 -16.94 7.45 16.82
C GLY A 361 -18.04 8.03 17.73
N ASP A 362 -19.22 7.41 17.85
CA ASP A 362 -20.32 7.96 18.67
C ASP A 362 -20.56 7.20 20.00
N GLU A 363 -19.54 6.51 20.52
CA GLU A 363 -19.49 6.10 21.93
C GLU A 363 -18.18 6.59 22.58
N GLN A 364 -18.16 7.86 22.98
CA GLN A 364 -17.40 8.35 24.13
C GLN A 364 -17.91 9.71 24.64
#